data_AF-A0A7C6DZI4-F1
#
_entry.id   AF-A0A7C6DZI4-F1
#
_cell.length_a   1.000
_cell.length_b   1.000
_cell.length_c   1.000
_cell.angle_alpha   90.00
_cell.angle_beta   90.00
_cell.angle_gamma   90.00
#
_symmetry.space_group_name_H-M   'P 1'
#
loop_
_entity.id
_entity.type
_entity.pdbx_description
1 polymer ?
#
loop_
_entity_poly.entity_id
_entity_poly.type
_entity_poly.pdbx_seq_one_letter_code
_entity_poly.pdbx_strand_id
1 'polypeptide(L)'
;MFEGKKALILFTDGELYGLGVSMQDNFRLAEEETSVIYTVRFGEYPTCQPGITVTDKIQAVLLVRRYGNALGIPKKELEKFIKRVKSYLEGLSERTGGRSYDVLTLEDAKRAYREIVAELGYLINLSYYPIPEAKKGEKRSITVKVKVPNTAVRHRPWVVY
;
A
#
# COMPACT_ATOMS: atom_id res chain seq x y z
N MET A 1 -7.24 -1.69 -26.84
CA MET A 1 -6.37 -0.80 -26.03
C MET A 1 -7.30 0.01 -25.15
N PHE A 2 -7.22 -0.10 -23.82
CA PHE A 2 -8.11 0.67 -22.95
C PHE A 2 -7.66 2.14 -22.93
N GLU A 3 -8.54 3.02 -23.40
CA GLU A 3 -8.33 4.47 -23.44
C GLU A 3 -8.84 5.08 -22.12
N GLY A 4 -7.95 5.73 -21.36
CA GLY A 4 -8.29 6.31 -20.06
C GLY A 4 -7.16 6.25 -19.03
N LYS A 5 -7.34 6.99 -17.93
CA LYS A 5 -6.43 6.96 -16.78
C LYS A 5 -6.52 5.60 -16.10
N LYS A 6 -5.37 4.95 -15.85
CA LYS A 6 -5.29 3.62 -15.25
C LYS A 6 -4.86 3.72 -13.80
N ALA A 7 -5.55 2.98 -12.94
CA ALA A 7 -5.18 2.83 -11.55
C ALA A 7 -5.54 1.43 -11.05
N LEU A 8 -4.76 0.96 -10.09
CA LEU A 8 -5.00 -0.28 -9.36
C LEU A 8 -5.52 0.07 -7.97
N ILE A 9 -6.63 -0.54 -7.56
CA ILE A 9 -7.12 -0.46 -6.18
C ILE A 9 -6.92 -1.82 -5.55
N LEU A 10 -5.97 -1.92 -4.62
CA LEU A 10 -5.69 -3.11 -3.84
C LEU A 10 -6.56 -3.10 -2.57
N PHE A 11 -7.69 -3.81 -2.63
CA PHE A 11 -8.56 -4.03 -1.48
C PHE A 11 -8.17 -5.33 -0.77
N THR A 12 -7.64 -5.26 0.45
CA THR A 12 -7.07 -6.42 1.14
C THR A 12 -7.12 -6.28 2.66
N ASP A 13 -7.20 -7.38 3.39
CA ASP A 13 -6.97 -7.41 4.84
C ASP A 13 -5.47 -7.38 5.19
N GLY A 14 -4.59 -7.61 4.21
CA GLY A 14 -3.14 -7.68 4.36
C GLY A 14 -2.61 -8.91 5.09
N GLU A 15 -3.44 -9.95 5.31
CA GLU A 15 -3.05 -11.16 6.07
C GLU A 15 -1.95 -11.99 5.40
N LEU A 16 -1.84 -11.88 4.07
CA LEU A 16 -0.88 -12.60 3.24
C LEU A 16 0.41 -11.82 2.96
N TYR A 17 0.70 -10.77 3.73
CA TYR A 17 1.95 -10.02 3.60
C TYR A 17 3.19 -10.94 3.63
N GLY A 18 4.05 -10.80 2.62
CA GLY A 18 5.35 -11.47 2.54
C GLY A 18 5.31 -12.96 2.17
N LEU A 19 4.16 -13.49 1.73
CA LEU A 19 4.08 -14.83 1.16
C LEU A 19 4.40 -14.82 -0.34
N GLY A 20 5.30 -15.72 -0.75
CA GLY A 20 5.64 -15.96 -2.16
C GLY A 20 6.62 -14.96 -2.77
N VAL A 21 6.46 -13.66 -2.52
CA VAL A 21 7.33 -12.60 -3.07
C VAL A 21 7.74 -11.65 -1.95
N SER A 22 9.02 -11.24 -1.96
CA SER A 22 9.54 -10.33 -0.95
C SER A 22 8.90 -8.93 -1.07
N MET A 23 8.86 -8.21 0.05
CA MET A 23 8.41 -6.81 0.08
C MET A 23 9.25 -5.94 -0.86
N GLN A 24 10.56 -6.19 -0.90
CA GLN A 24 11.53 -5.44 -1.68
C GLN A 24 11.29 -5.62 -3.18
N ASP A 25 10.97 -6.84 -3.62
CA ASP A 25 10.65 -7.11 -5.02
C ASP A 25 9.37 -6.40 -5.44
N ASN A 26 8.33 -6.46 -4.61
CA ASN A 26 7.08 -5.75 -4.86
C ASN A 26 7.28 -4.23 -4.91
N PHE A 27 8.14 -3.68 -4.06
CA PHE A 27 8.48 -2.26 -4.07
C PHE A 27 9.24 -1.86 -5.32
N ARG A 28 10.18 -2.69 -5.78
CA ARG A 28 10.88 -2.45 -7.04
C ARG A 28 9.91 -2.47 -8.23
N LEU A 29 9.02 -3.45 -8.28
CA LEU A 29 7.99 -3.52 -9.32
C LEU A 29 7.03 -2.31 -9.26
N ALA A 30 6.65 -1.86 -8.06
CA ALA A 30 5.82 -0.67 -7.91
C ALA A 30 6.55 0.60 -8.37
N GLU A 31 7.87 0.69 -8.19
CA GLU A 31 8.67 1.82 -8.70
C GLU A 31 8.75 1.84 -10.24
N GLU A 32 8.70 0.67 -10.88
CA GLU A 32 8.70 0.50 -12.34
C GLU A 32 7.29 0.63 -12.96
N GLU A 33 6.24 0.34 -12.17
CA GLU A 33 4.85 0.36 -12.62
C GLU A 33 4.42 1.79 -12.99
N THR A 34 3.73 1.99 -14.11
CA THR A 34 3.27 3.34 -14.53
C THR A 34 1.90 3.71 -13.97
N SER A 35 1.10 2.72 -13.58
CA SER A 35 -0.21 2.92 -12.98
C SER A 35 -0.10 3.38 -11.52
N VAL A 36 -1.06 4.16 -11.05
CA VAL A 36 -1.14 4.53 -9.62
C VAL A 36 -1.81 3.41 -8.83
N ILE A 37 -1.23 3.05 -7.69
CA ILE A 37 -1.74 2.02 -6.79
C ILE A 37 -2.34 2.71 -5.55
N TYR A 38 -3.62 2.47 -5.32
CA TYR A 38 -4.32 2.80 -4.08
C TYR A 38 -4.45 1.54 -3.24
N THR A 39 -4.12 1.61 -1.97
CA THR A 39 -4.29 0.48 -1.04
C THR A 39 -5.45 0.78 -0.10
N VAL A 40 -6.37 -0.18 0.04
CA VAL A 40 -7.54 -0.06 0.91
C VAL A 40 -7.54 -1.27 1.82
N ARG A 41 -7.06 -1.08 3.05
CA ARG A 41 -7.03 -2.12 4.06
C ARG A 41 -8.38 -2.21 4.75
N PHE A 42 -9.02 -3.38 4.71
CA PHE A 42 -10.28 -3.59 5.41
C PHE A 42 -10.11 -4.51 6.63
N GLY A 43 -11.04 -4.37 7.57
CA GLY A 43 -11.19 -5.28 8.69
C GLY A 43 -10.36 -4.91 9.92
N GLU A 44 -10.73 -5.54 11.02
CA GLU A 44 -10.01 -5.50 12.28
C GLU A 44 -9.45 -6.89 12.57
N TYR A 45 -8.26 -6.93 13.15
CA TYR A 45 -7.75 -8.19 13.67
C TYR A 45 -8.32 -8.38 15.07
N PRO A 46 -8.99 -9.51 15.35
CA PRO A 46 -9.64 -9.70 16.64
C PRO A 46 -8.65 -9.62 17.82
N THR A 47 -9.07 -9.15 18.98
CA THR A 47 -8.21 -9.17 20.18
C THR A 47 -8.43 -10.47 20.95
N CYS A 48 -7.34 -11.05 21.47
CA CYS A 48 -7.39 -12.28 22.27
C CYS A 48 -8.25 -12.09 23.54
N GLN A 49 -9.13 -13.05 23.83
CA GLN A 49 -9.61 -13.26 25.20
C GLN A 49 -8.55 -14.06 25.98
N PRO A 50 -8.14 -13.63 27.19
CA PRO A 50 -7.02 -14.23 27.91
C PRO A 50 -7.27 -15.72 28.20
N GLY A 51 -6.39 -16.63 27.75
CA GLY A 51 -6.46 -18.05 28.12
C GLY A 51 -5.70 -19.07 27.27
N ILE A 52 -5.31 -18.75 26.03
CA ILE A 52 -4.58 -19.68 25.14
C ILE A 52 -3.31 -18.99 24.65
N THR A 53 -2.14 -19.60 24.85
CA THR A 53 -0.86 -19.05 24.40
C THR A 53 -0.24 -19.98 23.38
N VAL A 54 -0.18 -19.57 22.11
CA VAL A 54 0.57 -20.32 21.08
C VAL A 54 2.05 -19.94 21.16
N THR A 55 2.90 -20.92 21.46
CA THR A 55 4.35 -20.75 21.67
C THR A 55 5.15 -20.64 20.37
N ASP A 56 4.63 -21.12 19.23
CA ASP A 56 5.32 -21.06 17.93
C ASP A 56 4.86 -19.88 17.06
N LYS A 57 5.80 -18.96 16.78
CA LYS A 57 5.53 -17.69 16.08
C LYS A 57 5.04 -17.87 14.63
N ILE A 58 5.53 -18.89 13.92
CA ILE A 58 5.15 -19.16 12.52
C ILE A 58 3.77 -19.83 12.46
N GLN A 59 3.51 -20.77 13.37
CA GLN A 59 2.22 -21.45 13.53
C GLN A 59 1.12 -20.47 13.97
N ALA A 60 1.42 -19.55 14.88
CA ALA A 60 0.47 -18.56 15.38
C ALA A 60 -0.09 -17.65 14.27
N VAL A 61 0.76 -17.16 13.36
CA VAL A 61 0.33 -16.36 12.21
C VAL A 61 -0.51 -17.21 11.24
N LEU A 62 -0.11 -18.46 10.99
CA LEU A 62 -0.86 -19.40 10.14
C LEU A 62 -2.21 -19.83 10.72
N LEU A 63 -2.34 -19.85 12.04
CA LEU A 63 -3.55 -20.25 12.73
C LEU A 63 -4.57 -19.12 12.81
N VAL A 64 -4.11 -17.87 12.99
CA VAL A 64 -4.95 -16.68 12.79
C VAL A 64 -5.55 -16.66 11.39
N ARG A 65 -4.75 -17.01 10.37
CA ARG A 65 -5.20 -17.12 8.97
C ARG A 65 -6.32 -18.13 8.71
N ARG A 66 -6.55 -19.11 9.62
CA ARG A 66 -7.49 -20.21 9.38
C ARG A 66 -8.72 -20.17 10.30
N TYR A 67 -8.60 -19.61 11.50
CA TYR A 67 -9.65 -19.66 12.52
C TYR A 67 -9.97 -18.30 13.17
N GLY A 68 -9.32 -17.21 12.76
CA GLY A 68 -9.36 -15.96 13.51
C GLY A 68 -8.71 -16.10 14.90
N ASN A 69 -8.82 -15.07 15.74
CA ASN A 69 -7.93 -14.89 16.91
C ASN A 69 -8.40 -15.63 18.18
N ALA A 70 -9.00 -16.81 18.01
CA ALA A 70 -9.34 -17.71 19.12
C ALA A 70 -8.10 -18.35 19.79
N LEU A 71 -6.89 -18.17 19.24
CA LEU A 71 -5.66 -18.88 19.66
C LEU A 71 -4.64 -18.02 20.43
N GLY A 72 -5.04 -16.80 20.81
CA GLY A 72 -4.33 -15.95 21.78
C GLY A 72 -2.90 -15.52 21.45
N ILE A 73 -2.76 -14.84 20.31
CA ILE A 73 -1.56 -14.02 20.05
C ILE A 73 -1.50 -12.88 21.08
N PRO A 74 -0.33 -12.64 21.72
CA PRO A 74 -0.18 -11.49 22.62
C PRO A 74 -0.39 -10.18 21.86
N LYS A 75 -1.14 -9.25 22.47
CA LYS A 75 -1.51 -7.94 21.89
C LYS A 75 -0.34 -7.21 21.22
N LYS A 76 0.85 -7.26 21.83
CA LYS A 76 2.08 -6.63 21.32
C LYS A 76 2.55 -7.20 19.98
N GLU A 77 2.49 -8.51 19.79
CA GLU A 77 2.86 -9.13 18.51
C GLU A 77 1.81 -8.84 17.44
N LEU A 78 0.53 -8.77 17.82
CA LEU A 78 -0.55 -8.37 16.92
C LEU A 78 -0.36 -6.92 16.44
N GLU A 79 -0.09 -5.98 17.35
CA GLU A 79 0.22 -4.58 17.00
C GLU A 79 1.41 -4.48 16.05
N LYS A 80 2.46 -5.27 16.28
CA LYS A 80 3.63 -5.33 15.40
C LYS A 80 3.30 -5.87 14.02
N PHE A 81 2.44 -6.88 13.93
CA PHE A 81 1.95 -7.42 12.67
C PHE A 81 1.14 -6.36 11.89
N ILE A 82 0.17 -5.74 12.55
CA ILE A 82 -0.64 -4.65 11.98
C ILE A 82 0.25 -3.54 11.43
N LYS A 83 1.23 -3.11 12.23
CA LYS A 83 2.18 -2.07 11.83
C LYS A 83 2.95 -2.44 10.56
N ARG A 84 3.43 -3.69 10.46
CA ARG A 84 4.15 -4.18 9.27
C ARG A 84 3.27 -4.16 8.02
N VAL A 85 2.04 -4.66 8.14
CA VAL A 85 1.06 -4.67 7.04
C VAL A 85 0.76 -3.24 6.58
N LYS A 86 0.48 -2.32 7.52
CA LYS A 86 0.23 -0.92 7.20
C LYS A 86 1.41 -0.28 6.49
N SER A 87 2.62 -0.41 7.02
CA SER A 87 3.82 0.14 6.41
C SER A 87 4.09 -0.43 5.01
N TYR A 88 3.72 -1.69 4.77
CA TYR A 88 3.82 -2.29 3.43
C TYR A 88 2.82 -1.67 2.44
N LEU A 89 1.55 -1.59 2.81
CA LEU A 89 0.48 -1.04 1.97
C LEU A 89 0.70 0.46 1.70
N GLU A 90 1.13 1.20 2.71
CA GLU A 90 1.56 2.59 2.56
C GLU A 90 2.74 2.70 1.58
N GLY A 91 3.79 1.88 1.78
CA GLY A 91 4.97 1.89 0.94
C GLY A 91 4.72 1.54 -0.54
N LEU A 92 3.72 0.69 -0.82
CA LEU A 92 3.25 0.43 -2.19
C LEU A 92 2.58 1.67 -2.81
N SER A 93 1.63 2.25 -2.08
CA SER A 93 0.88 3.41 -2.58
C SER A 93 1.79 4.62 -2.79
N GLU A 94 2.71 4.90 -1.87
CA GLU A 94 3.61 6.05 -1.92
C GLU A 94 4.56 6.00 -3.12
N ARG A 95 5.13 4.82 -3.43
CA ARG A 95 6.03 4.64 -4.57
C ARG A 95 5.37 4.92 -5.91
N THR A 96 4.09 4.63 -6.02
CA THR A 96 3.31 4.87 -7.23
C THR A 96 2.64 6.24 -7.27
N GLY A 97 2.68 7.00 -6.17
CA GLY A 97 2.05 8.31 -6.04
C GLY A 97 0.58 8.27 -5.59
N GLY A 98 0.09 7.12 -5.14
CA GLY A 98 -1.27 6.93 -4.62
C GLY A 98 -1.39 7.16 -3.10
N ARG A 99 -2.49 6.64 -2.53
CA ARG A 99 -2.79 6.70 -1.09
C ARG A 99 -3.16 5.35 -0.51
N SER A 100 -2.91 5.21 0.79
CA SER A 100 -3.36 4.10 1.62
C SER A 100 -4.56 4.54 2.47
N TYR A 101 -5.57 3.69 2.56
CA TYR A 101 -6.78 3.89 3.34
C TYR A 101 -6.98 2.71 4.29
N ASP A 102 -7.35 3.01 5.54
CA ASP A 102 -7.84 2.03 6.50
C ASP A 102 -9.36 2.15 6.59
N VAL A 103 -10.09 1.07 6.32
CA VAL A 103 -11.55 1.05 6.34
C VAL A 103 -12.06 0.00 7.31
N LEU A 104 -12.91 0.41 8.24
CA LEU A 104 -13.52 -0.47 9.23
C LEU A 104 -14.97 -0.78 8.86
N THR A 105 -15.64 0.20 8.27
CA THR A 105 -17.05 0.12 7.90
C THR A 105 -17.24 0.23 6.40
N LEU A 106 -18.43 -0.17 5.94
CA LEU A 106 -18.84 0.05 4.54
C LEU A 106 -18.87 1.54 4.19
N GLU A 107 -19.19 2.42 5.15
CA GLU A 107 -19.22 3.86 4.89
C GLU A 107 -17.80 4.43 4.72
N ASP A 108 -16.82 3.93 5.49
CA ASP A 108 -15.41 4.28 5.29
C ASP A 108 -14.92 3.85 3.90
N ALA A 109 -15.29 2.65 3.47
CA ALA A 109 -14.97 2.16 2.13
C ALA A 109 -15.58 3.06 1.05
N LYS A 110 -16.87 3.40 1.16
CA LYS A 110 -17.53 4.33 0.23
C LYS A 110 -16.83 5.69 0.19
N ARG A 111 -16.42 6.22 1.35
CA ARG A 111 -15.65 7.47 1.43
C ARG A 111 -14.30 7.33 0.71
N ALA A 112 -13.55 6.27 0.98
CA ALA A 112 -12.26 6.02 0.34
C ALA A 112 -12.38 5.94 -1.19
N TYR A 113 -13.37 5.20 -1.71
CA TYR A 113 -13.60 5.11 -3.16
C TYR A 113 -13.97 6.46 -3.77
N ARG A 114 -14.79 7.28 -3.11
CA ARG A 114 -15.11 8.65 -3.59
C ARG A 114 -13.86 9.52 -3.67
N GLU A 115 -12.99 9.46 -2.66
CA GLU A 115 -11.73 10.20 -2.64
C GLU A 115 -10.78 9.73 -3.75
N ILE A 116 -10.67 8.41 -3.96
CA ILE A 116 -9.88 7.85 -5.07
C ILE A 116 -10.40 8.35 -6.41
N VAL A 117 -11.71 8.24 -6.68
CA VAL A 117 -12.29 8.68 -7.96
C VAL A 117 -12.09 10.17 -8.17
N ALA A 118 -12.26 11.00 -7.13
CA ALA A 118 -11.99 12.42 -7.21
C ALA A 118 -10.51 12.70 -7.55
N GLU A 119 -9.57 11.99 -6.92
CA GLU A 119 -8.13 12.15 -7.16
C GLU A 119 -7.73 11.70 -8.57
N LEU A 120 -8.30 10.61 -9.08
CA LEU A 120 -8.11 10.14 -10.46
C LEU A 120 -8.49 11.22 -11.48
N GLY A 121 -9.49 12.06 -11.16
CA GLY A 121 -9.84 13.23 -11.97
C GLY A 121 -8.69 14.21 -12.16
N TYR A 122 -7.83 14.39 -11.15
CA TYR A 122 -6.72 15.35 -11.13
C TYR A 122 -5.35 14.74 -11.44
N LEU A 123 -5.27 13.44 -11.67
CA LEU A 123 -4.02 12.76 -11.98
C LEU A 123 -3.46 13.24 -13.32
N ILE A 124 -2.19 13.67 -13.31
CA ILE A 124 -1.44 14.12 -14.48
C ILE A 124 -0.21 13.23 -14.64
N ASN A 125 0.01 12.71 -15.84
CA ASN A 125 1.22 11.98 -16.18
C ASN A 125 2.30 12.97 -16.63
N LEU A 126 3.44 12.95 -15.95
CA LEU A 126 4.63 13.70 -16.33
C LEU A 126 5.72 12.73 -16.74
N SER A 127 6.23 12.89 -17.97
CA SER A 127 7.34 12.11 -18.48
C SER A 127 8.62 12.94 -18.37
N TYR A 128 9.68 12.34 -17.85
CA TYR A 128 11.02 12.93 -17.79
C TYR A 128 11.95 12.07 -18.64
N TYR A 129 12.64 12.71 -19.58
CA TYR A 129 13.67 12.07 -20.40
C TYR A 129 15.05 12.55 -19.94
N PRO A 130 15.90 11.64 -19.45
CA PRO A 130 17.18 11.99 -18.85
C PRO A 130 18.20 12.38 -19.93
N ILE A 131 18.97 13.45 -19.69
CA ILE A 131 20.15 13.82 -20.50
C ILE A 131 21.35 13.92 -19.55
N PRO A 132 22.42 13.11 -19.74
CA PRO A 132 22.57 12.00 -20.69
C PRO A 132 21.61 10.83 -20.38
N GLU A 133 21.45 9.92 -21.35
CA GLU A 133 20.60 8.73 -21.23
C GLU A 133 20.92 7.96 -19.93
N ALA A 134 19.86 7.59 -19.20
CA ALA A 134 20.00 6.87 -17.96
C ALA A 134 20.42 5.42 -18.21
N LYS A 135 21.25 4.88 -17.30
CA LYS A 135 21.58 3.45 -17.30
C LYS A 135 20.39 2.65 -16.78
N LYS A 136 20.25 1.40 -17.24
CA LYS A 136 19.25 0.48 -16.70
C LYS A 136 19.45 0.28 -15.19
N GLY A 137 18.39 0.48 -14.41
CA GLY A 137 18.36 0.49 -12.96
C GLY A 137 18.74 1.81 -12.30
N GLU A 138 19.07 2.86 -13.07
CA GLU A 138 19.42 4.17 -12.52
C GLU A 138 18.18 4.83 -11.90
N LYS A 139 18.31 5.27 -10.65
CA LYS A 139 17.24 6.00 -9.94
C LYS A 139 17.52 7.50 -9.95
N ARG A 140 16.52 8.29 -10.33
CA ARG A 140 16.56 9.75 -10.24
C ARG A 140 15.47 10.27 -9.32
N SER A 141 15.81 11.22 -8.44
CA SER A 141 14.82 11.92 -7.63
C SER A 141 14.06 12.93 -8.47
N ILE A 142 12.75 13.04 -8.23
CA ILE A 142 11.90 14.03 -8.88
C ILE A 142 11.22 14.85 -7.80
N THR A 143 11.26 16.17 -7.96
CA THR A 143 10.54 17.11 -7.10
C THR A 143 9.62 17.95 -7.97
N VAL A 144 8.32 17.89 -7.68
CA VAL A 144 7.31 18.66 -8.41
C VAL A 144 6.95 19.91 -7.61
N LYS A 145 7.06 21.08 -8.23
CA LYS A 145 6.66 22.37 -7.64
C LYS A 145 5.50 22.94 -8.43
N VAL A 146 4.43 23.32 -7.75
CA VAL A 146 3.24 23.94 -8.35
C VAL A 146 3.09 25.37 -7.83
N LYS A 147 2.74 26.29 -8.74
CA LYS A 147 2.62 27.73 -8.45
C LYS A 147 1.19 28.16 -8.08
N VAL A 148 0.24 27.23 -8.06
CA VAL A 148 -1.17 27.49 -7.72
C VAL A 148 -1.30 27.60 -6.19
N PRO A 149 -1.91 28.67 -5.65
CA PRO A 149 -2.09 28.82 -4.21
C PRO A 149 -3.00 27.71 -3.66
N ASN A 150 -2.81 27.37 -2.38
CA ASN A 150 -3.61 26.36 -1.64
C ASN A 150 -3.69 24.97 -2.31
N THR A 151 -2.68 24.58 -3.08
CA THR A 151 -2.65 23.28 -3.77
C THR A 151 -1.63 22.34 -3.13
N ALA A 152 -2.09 21.18 -2.67
CA ALA A 152 -1.22 20.09 -2.26
C ALA A 152 -0.97 19.16 -3.46
N VAL A 153 0.29 18.80 -3.69
CA VAL A 153 0.69 17.93 -4.80
C VAL A 153 1.30 16.67 -4.23
N ARG A 154 0.82 15.53 -4.71
CA ARG A 154 1.45 14.23 -4.48
C ARG A 154 2.14 13.82 -5.77
N HIS A 155 3.38 13.39 -5.65
CA HIS A 155 4.17 12.91 -6.77
C HIS A 155 4.97 11.69 -6.35
N ARG A 156 5.46 10.96 -7.35
CA ARG A 156 6.40 9.87 -7.12
C ARG A 156 7.74 10.44 -6.67
N PRO A 157 8.41 9.84 -5.67
CA PRO A 157 9.69 10.34 -5.19
C PRO A 157 10.84 10.01 -6.16
N TRP A 158 10.74 8.89 -6.88
CA TRP A 158 11.80 8.35 -7.73
C TRP A 158 11.24 7.91 -9.09
N VAL A 159 12.10 7.99 -10.11
CA VAL A 159 11.91 7.29 -11.39
C VAL A 159 13.10 6.37 -11.61
N VAL A 160 12.79 5.14 -12.02
CA VAL A 160 13.74 4.08 -12.34
C VAL A 160 13.74 3.86 -13.85
N TYR A 161 14.93 3.84 -14.45
CA TYR A 161 15.14 3.62 -15.90
C TYR A 161 15.59 2.20 -16.22
#